data_AF-A0A357ICJ0-F1
#
_entry.id   AF-A0A357ICJ0-F1
#
_cell.length_a   1.000
_cell.length_b   1.000
_cell.length_c   1.000
_cell.angle_alpha   90.00
_cell.angle_beta   90.00
_cell.angle_gamma   90.00
#
_symmetry.space_group_name_H-M   'P 1'
#
loop_
_entity.id
_entity.type
_entity.pdbx_description
1 polymer ?
#
loop_
_entity_poly.entity_id
_entity_poly.type
_entity_poly.pdbx_seq_one_letter_code
_entity_poly.pdbx_strand_id
1 'polypeptide(L)'
;KALSESEGDMDKAIEQMRIAGLAKADKKSDRTAAEGIVVITLSDDEKNVSMVEINSETDFVAKGDDFRGFADAVGAAALANTPADLDALNAGEI
;
A
#
# COMPACT_ATOMS: atom_id res chain seq x y z
N LYS A 1 -4.63 -23.61 -2.67
CA LYS A 1 -4.93 -23.95 -1.26
C LYS A 1 -6.27 -23.35 -0.84
N ALA A 2 -6.43 -22.01 -0.82
CA ALA A 2 -7.70 -21.34 -0.48
C ALA A 2 -8.92 -21.84 -1.29
N LEU A 3 -8.81 -21.97 -2.63
CA LEU A 3 -9.91 -22.50 -3.46
C LEU A 3 -10.29 -23.95 -3.13
N SER A 4 -9.31 -24.78 -2.76
CA SER A 4 -9.56 -26.17 -2.35
C SER A 4 -10.18 -26.24 -0.95
N GLU A 5 -9.77 -25.37 -0.04
CA GLU A 5 -10.31 -25.25 1.32
C GLU A 5 -11.70 -24.60 1.33
N SER A 6 -12.05 -23.89 0.25
CA SER A 6 -13.36 -23.31 0.00
C SER A 6 -14.24 -24.20 -0.88
N GLU A 7 -13.85 -25.46 -1.13
CA GLU A 7 -14.63 -26.42 -1.92
C GLU A 7 -15.01 -25.93 -3.33
N GLY A 8 -14.16 -25.09 -3.94
CA GLY A 8 -14.39 -24.51 -5.26
C GLY A 8 -15.20 -23.21 -5.28
N ASP A 9 -15.65 -22.72 -4.12
CA ASP A 9 -16.31 -21.41 -4.01
C ASP A 9 -15.29 -20.28 -4.16
N MET A 10 -15.44 -19.49 -5.23
CA MET A 10 -14.54 -18.39 -5.56
C MET A 10 -14.64 -17.22 -4.58
N ASP A 11 -15.86 -16.83 -4.19
CA ASP A 11 -16.07 -15.67 -3.32
C ASP A 11 -15.52 -15.97 -1.92
N LYS A 12 -15.79 -17.18 -1.43
CA LYS A 12 -15.23 -17.66 -0.16
C LYS A 12 -13.70 -17.79 -0.22
N ALA A 13 -13.14 -18.23 -1.34
CA ALA A 13 -11.70 -18.33 -1.51
C ALA A 13 -11.03 -16.95 -1.52
N ILE A 14 -11.63 -15.95 -2.19
CA ILE A 14 -11.14 -14.56 -2.21
C ILE A 14 -11.14 -14.01 -0.78
N GLU A 15 -12.23 -14.16 -0.05
CA GLU A 15 -12.33 -13.66 1.33
C GLU A 15 -11.31 -14.35 2.24
N GLN A 16 -11.12 -15.67 2.11
CA GLN A 16 -10.08 -16.39 2.85
C GLN A 16 -8.67 -15.89 2.49
N MET A 17 -8.38 -15.61 1.21
CA MET A 17 -7.09 -15.08 0.81
C MET A 17 -6.86 -13.68 1.37
N ARG A 18 -7.89 -12.84 1.43
CA ARG A 18 -7.84 -11.50 2.02
C ARG A 18 -7.51 -11.56 3.52
N ILE A 19 -8.26 -12.36 4.29
CA ILE A 19 -8.02 -12.53 5.73
C ILE A 19 -6.62 -13.11 5.99
N ALA A 20 -6.22 -14.14 5.23
CA ALA A 20 -4.89 -14.73 5.36
C ALA A 20 -3.76 -13.78 4.94
N GLY A 21 -4.02 -12.88 3.99
CA GLY A 21 -3.13 -11.81 3.57
C GLY A 21 -2.89 -10.82 4.70
N LEU A 22 -3.95 -10.32 5.33
CA LEU A 22 -3.88 -9.42 6.49
C LEU A 22 -3.09 -10.05 7.64
N ALA A 23 -3.40 -11.30 8.00
CA ALA A 23 -2.67 -12.01 9.05
C ALA A 23 -1.17 -12.23 8.74
N LYS A 24 -0.79 -12.27 7.45
CA LYS A 24 0.63 -12.32 7.05
C LYS A 24 1.29 -10.95 7.09
N ALA A 25 0.55 -9.88 6.77
CA ALA A 25 1.02 -8.51 6.87
C ALA A 25 1.31 -8.15 8.34
N ASP A 26 0.38 -8.46 9.25
CA ASP A 26 0.55 -8.24 10.70
C ASP A 26 1.79 -8.97 11.24
N LYS A 27 2.06 -10.20 10.79
CA LYS A 27 3.28 -10.94 11.21
C LYS A 27 4.58 -10.35 10.68
N LYS A 28 4.50 -9.49 9.66
CA LYS A 28 5.66 -8.84 9.04
C LYS A 28 5.85 -7.41 9.51
N SER A 29 4.90 -6.80 10.22
CA SER A 29 4.97 -5.40 10.66
C SER A 29 6.15 -5.13 11.60
N ASP A 30 6.58 -6.14 12.35
CA ASP A 30 7.73 -6.03 13.27
C ASP A 30 9.08 -6.10 12.54
N ARG A 31 9.09 -6.41 11.23
CA ARG A 31 10.32 -6.50 10.44
C ARG A 31 10.79 -5.10 10.07
N THR A 32 12.10 -4.89 10.14
CA THR A 32 12.69 -3.61 9.74
C THR A 32 12.62 -3.42 8.23
N ALA A 33 11.87 -2.41 7.79
CA ALA A 33 11.82 -1.92 6.41
C ALA A 33 12.65 -0.63 6.31
N ALA A 34 13.94 -0.74 6.00
CA ALA A 34 14.87 0.39 5.94
C ALA A 34 15.21 0.85 4.52
N GLU A 35 14.72 0.13 3.51
CA GLU A 35 14.77 0.53 2.10
C GLU A 35 13.43 1.16 1.71
N GLY A 36 13.29 1.68 0.49
CA GLY A 36 12.01 2.22 0.02
C GLY A 36 12.13 3.23 -1.11
N ILE A 37 11.08 4.02 -1.28
CA ILE A 37 11.01 5.12 -2.23
C ILE A 37 10.33 6.34 -1.59
N VAL A 38 10.80 7.52 -1.97
CA VAL A 38 10.11 8.78 -1.72
C VAL A 38 9.46 9.23 -3.02
N VAL A 39 8.16 9.50 -2.97
CA VAL A 39 7.38 10.02 -4.09
C VAL A 39 6.97 11.45 -3.78
N ILE A 40 7.13 12.33 -4.77
CA ILE A 40 6.68 13.73 -4.71
C ILE A 40 5.62 13.90 -5.78
N THR A 41 4.41 14.29 -5.37
CA THR A 41 3.28 14.50 -6.29
C THR A 41 2.90 15.97 -6.28
N LEU A 42 2.88 16.59 -7.45
CA LEU A 42 2.52 18.00 -7.63
C LEU A 42 1.10 18.09 -8.21
N SER A 43 0.31 19.05 -7.76
CA SER A 43 -0.99 19.34 -8.37
C SER A 43 -0.84 19.89 -9.78
N ASP A 44 -1.83 19.69 -10.64
CA ASP A 44 -1.84 20.17 -12.03
C ASP A 44 -1.63 21.69 -12.14
N ASP A 45 -2.07 22.44 -11.11
CA ASP A 45 -1.90 23.89 -11.04
C ASP A 45 -0.61 24.35 -10.35
N GLU A 46 0.26 23.39 -9.99
CA GLU A 46 1.56 23.57 -9.33
C GLU A 46 1.50 24.28 -7.96
N LYS A 47 0.32 24.40 -7.34
CA LYS A 47 0.17 25.11 -6.05
C LYS A 47 0.29 24.23 -4.83
N ASN A 48 0.06 22.92 -4.97
CA ASN A 48 0.06 21.98 -3.86
C ASN A 48 0.99 20.81 -4.17
N VAL A 49 1.64 20.30 -3.13
CA VAL A 49 2.56 19.18 -3.23
C VAL A 49 2.32 18.21 -2.08
N SER A 50 2.35 16.91 -2.39
CA SER A 50 2.46 15.84 -1.39
C SER A 50 3.84 15.20 -1.52
N MET A 51 4.37 14.74 -0.39
CA MET A 51 5.58 13.93 -0.35
C MET A 51 5.32 12.76 0.58
N VAL A 52 5.50 11.54 0.08
CA VAL A 52 5.27 10.31 0.84
C VAL A 52 6.52 9.43 0.78
N GLU A 53 6.87 8.82 1.90
CA GLU A 53 7.92 7.81 2.00
C GLU A 53 7.24 6.45 2.21
N ILE A 54 7.50 5.50 1.31
CA ILE A 54 6.96 4.14 1.40
C ILE A 54 8.15 3.17 1.50
N ASN A 55 8.28 2.57 2.68
CA ASN A 55 9.41 1.69 3.00
C ASN A 55 9.18 0.23 2.60
N SER A 56 10.27 -0.45 2.28
CA SER A 56 10.36 -1.88 2.00
C SER A 56 11.55 -2.49 2.73
N GLU A 57 11.57 -3.83 2.84
CA GLU A 57 12.69 -4.54 3.46
C GLU A 57 13.94 -4.57 2.57
N THR A 58 13.77 -4.49 1.25
CA THR A 58 14.86 -4.56 0.27
C THR A 58 14.66 -3.55 -0.84
N ASP A 59 15.76 -3.13 -1.45
CA ASP A 59 15.80 -2.19 -2.57
C ASP A 59 15.20 -2.78 -3.86
N PHE A 60 15.29 -4.10 -4.05
CA PHE A 60 14.69 -4.81 -5.18
C PHE A 60 13.17 -4.61 -5.24
N VAL A 61 12.50 -4.60 -4.08
CA VAL A 61 11.05 -4.34 -4.00
C VAL A 61 10.76 -2.88 -4.37
N ALA A 62 11.51 -1.93 -3.82
CA ALA A 62 11.32 -0.50 -4.11
C ALA A 62 11.52 -0.13 -5.60
N LYS A 63 12.29 -0.94 -6.34
CA LYS A 63 12.55 -0.76 -7.77
C LYS A 63 11.47 -1.40 -8.67
N GLY A 64 10.57 -2.21 -8.13
CA GLY A 64 9.52 -2.87 -8.90
C GLY A 64 8.37 -1.94 -9.27
N ASP A 65 7.82 -2.12 -10.48
CA ASP A 65 6.77 -1.26 -11.01
C ASP A 65 5.49 -1.29 -10.16
N ASP A 66 5.12 -2.46 -9.62
CA ASP A 66 3.95 -2.59 -8.75
C ASP A 66 4.10 -1.76 -7.46
N PHE A 67 5.29 -1.75 -6.85
CA PHE A 67 5.55 -0.99 -5.63
C PHE A 67 5.59 0.50 -5.90
N ARG A 68 6.16 0.92 -7.03
CA ARG A 68 6.18 2.32 -7.48
C ARG A 68 4.77 2.82 -7.79
N GLY A 69 3.99 2.05 -8.53
CA GLY A 69 2.60 2.38 -8.84
C GLY A 69 1.74 2.52 -7.57
N PHE A 70 1.95 1.65 -6.57
CA PHE A 70 1.32 1.79 -5.27
C PHE A 70 1.75 3.08 -4.55
N ALA A 71 3.06 3.38 -4.49
CA ALA A 71 3.57 4.59 -3.84
C ALA A 71 3.08 5.88 -4.53
N ASP A 72 2.99 5.88 -5.86
CA ASP A 72 2.42 6.98 -6.65
C ASP A 72 0.92 7.18 -6.35
N ALA A 73 0.15 6.09 -6.24
CA ALA A 73 -1.25 6.15 -5.83
C ALA A 73 -1.41 6.74 -4.42
N VAL A 74 -0.56 6.33 -3.47
CA VAL A 74 -0.55 6.92 -2.11
C VAL A 74 -0.24 8.42 -2.16
N GLY A 75 0.73 8.83 -2.97
CA GLY A 75 1.09 10.24 -3.17
C GLY A 75 -0.07 11.07 -3.73
N ALA A 76 -0.79 10.53 -4.73
CA ALA A 76 -1.98 11.14 -5.31
C ALA A 76 -3.13 11.24 -4.30
N ALA A 77 -3.40 10.17 -3.54
CA ALA A 77 -4.42 10.16 -2.50
C ALA A 77 -4.11 11.17 -1.38
N ALA A 78 -2.84 11.26 -0.95
CA ALA A 78 -2.40 12.25 0.04
C ALA A 78 -2.58 13.69 -0.46
N LEU A 79 -2.26 13.96 -1.74
CA LEU A 79 -2.46 15.28 -2.34
C LEU A 79 -3.95 15.63 -2.46
N ALA A 80 -4.78 14.69 -2.91
CA ALA A 80 -6.20 14.90 -3.14
C ALA A 80 -6.98 15.08 -1.84
N ASN A 81 -6.67 14.29 -0.82
CA ASN A 81 -7.43 14.25 0.42
C ASN A 81 -6.86 15.13 1.53
N THR A 82 -5.61 15.61 1.40
CA THR A 82 -4.92 16.44 2.39
C THR A 82 -5.12 15.93 3.84
N PRO A 83 -4.76 14.66 4.12
CA PRO A 83 -4.98 14.06 5.43
C PRO A 83 -4.20 14.81 6.52
N ALA A 84 -4.77 14.90 7.72
CA ALA A 84 -4.14 15.60 8.83
C ALA A 84 -2.96 14.81 9.44
N ASP A 85 -2.99 13.48 9.31
CA ASP A 85 -2.01 12.55 9.85
C ASP A 85 -2.01 11.22 9.06
N LEU A 86 -1.11 10.31 9.45
CA LEU A 86 -0.99 8.99 8.83
C LEU A 86 -2.23 8.11 9.05
N ASP A 87 -2.90 8.24 10.18
CA ASP A 87 -4.09 7.44 10.48
C ASP A 87 -5.24 7.83 9.54
N ALA A 88 -5.41 9.14 9.29
CA ALA A 88 -6.35 9.67 8.32
C ALA A 88 -6.02 9.23 6.89
N LEU A 89 -4.74 9.14 6.52
CA LEU A 89 -4.32 8.61 5.21
C LEU A 89 -4.62 7.10 5.09
N ASN A 90 -4.29 6.31 6.10
CA ASN A 90 -4.50 4.86 6.10
C ASN A 90 -5.98 4.43 6.10
N ALA A 91 -6.85 5.27 6.65
CA ALA A 91 -8.30 5.05 6.62
C ALA A 91 -8.97 5.55 5.33
N GLY A 92 -8.26 6.33 4.51
CA GLY A 92 -8.74 6.87 3.24
C GLY A 92 -8.71 5.86 2.10
N GLU A 93 -9.32 6.23 0.98
CA GLU A 93 -9.17 5.50 -0.28
C GLU A 93 -7.86 5.90 -0.95
N ILE A 94 -7.11 4.89 -1.43
CA ILE A 94 -5.87 5.02 -2.21
C ILE A 94 -6.16 4.65 -3.66
#